data_AF-A0A8S3HUQ3-F1
#
_entry.id   AF-A0A8S3HUQ3-F1
#
_cell.length_a   1.000
_cell.length_b   1.000
_cell.length_c   1.000
_cell.angle_alpha   90.00
_cell.angle_beta   90.00
_cell.angle_gamma   90.00
#
_symmetry.space_group_name_H-M   'P 1'
#
loop_
_entity.id
_entity.type
_entity.pdbx_description
1 polymer ?
#
loop_
_entity_poly.entity_id
_entity_poly.type
_entity_poly.pdbx_seq_one_letter_code
_entity_poly.pdbx_strand_id
1 'polypeptide(L)'
;MKIANFFPVWAVVAIVGAILCFASLILTEYHTKPRYHSGFAFLGFAVSVVWIYCIANEIVNLLSTFGIVFGISNTILGLTFLAWGNSLSDYVSNVVSARQGYPNMGISACY
;
A
#
# COMPACT_ATOMS: atom_id res chain seq x y z
N MET A 1 -20.24 13.45 -22.75
CA MET A 1 -19.35 13.29 -23.93
C MET A 1 -18.50 14.56 -24.04
N LYS A 2 -17.16 14.42 -24.07
CA LYS A 2 -16.10 15.48 -24.16
C LYS A 2 -15.90 16.28 -22.85
N ILE A 3 -14.74 16.36 -22.18
CA ILE A 3 -13.34 16.22 -22.59
C ILE A 3 -12.53 15.48 -21.51
N ALA A 4 -11.69 14.57 -21.97
CA ALA A 4 -10.69 13.83 -21.22
C ALA A 4 -9.56 14.73 -20.69
N ASN A 5 -9.09 14.42 -19.48
CA ASN A 5 -7.67 14.33 -19.10
C ASN A 5 -6.72 15.42 -19.62
N PHE A 6 -6.34 16.36 -18.76
CA PHE A 6 -5.02 17.00 -18.91
C PHE A 6 -4.14 17.05 -17.66
N PHE A 7 -4.65 16.65 -16.50
CA PHE A 7 -3.77 16.23 -15.41
C PHE A 7 -4.26 14.88 -14.86
N PRO A 8 -3.57 13.79 -15.22
CA PRO A 8 -3.90 12.50 -14.67
C PRO A 8 -3.73 12.57 -13.15
N VAL A 9 -4.78 12.29 -12.37
CA VAL A 9 -4.71 12.34 -10.89
C VAL A 9 -3.57 11.45 -10.39
N TRP A 10 -3.37 10.30 -11.04
CA TRP A 10 -2.21 9.42 -10.86
C TRP A 10 -0.86 10.10 -11.14
N ALA A 11 -0.76 10.97 -12.15
CA ALA A 11 0.46 11.73 -12.41
C ALA A 11 0.71 12.83 -11.38
N VAL A 12 -0.33 13.51 -10.87
CA VAL A 12 -0.17 14.50 -9.78
C VAL A 12 0.26 13.81 -8.49
N VAL A 13 -0.36 12.67 -8.16
CA VAL A 13 0.00 11.88 -6.97
C VAL A 13 1.40 11.25 -7.13
N ALA A 14 1.76 10.78 -8.33
CA ALA A 14 3.10 10.26 -8.61
C ALA A 14 4.17 11.36 -8.57
N ILE A 15 3.88 12.56 -9.06
CA ILE A 15 4.80 13.71 -8.99
C ILE A 15 4.97 14.16 -7.54
N VAL A 16 3.90 14.28 -6.76
CA VAL A 16 3.98 14.62 -5.33
C VAL A 16 4.70 13.52 -4.53
N GLY A 17 4.42 12.25 -4.81
CA GLY A 17 5.09 11.10 -4.21
C GLY A 17 6.57 11.00 -4.59
N ALA A 18 6.92 11.30 -5.84
CA ALA A 18 8.30 11.36 -6.31
C ALA A 18 9.05 12.55 -5.70
N ILE A 19 8.41 13.71 -5.54
CA ILE A 19 8.98 14.88 -4.86
C ILE A 19 9.20 14.58 -3.37
N LEU A 20 8.26 13.94 -2.68
CA LEU A 20 8.41 13.54 -1.28
C LEU A 20 9.48 12.44 -1.11
N CYS A 21 9.55 11.48 -2.03
CA CYS A 21 10.60 10.46 -2.06
C CYS A 21 11.97 11.09 -2.31
N PHE A 22 12.09 11.95 -3.32
CA PHE A 22 13.30 12.68 -3.65
C PHE A 22 13.73 13.64 -2.51
N ALA A 23 12.79 14.31 -1.85
CA ALA A 23 13.04 15.10 -0.65
C ALA A 23 13.52 14.24 0.52
N SER A 24 12.94 13.04 0.71
CA SER A 24 13.41 12.10 1.74
C SER A 24 14.81 11.56 1.44
N LEU A 25 15.18 11.41 0.16
CA LEU A 25 16.52 11.01 -0.28
C LEU A 25 17.54 12.14 -0.12
N ILE A 26 17.14 13.41 -0.33
CA ILE A 26 18.00 14.58 -0.11
C ILE A 26 18.20 14.88 1.38
N LEU A 27 17.17 14.67 2.22
CA LEU A 27 17.27 14.79 3.68
C LEU A 27 17.94 13.58 4.35
N THR A 28 18.08 12.45 3.64
CA THR A 28 18.84 11.28 4.10
C THR A 28 20.34 11.51 3.86
N GLU A 29 21.00 12.20 4.78
CA GLU A 29 22.46 12.16 4.86
C GLU A 29 22.90 10.74 5.24
N TYR A 30 23.43 10.00 4.27
CA TYR A 30 23.79 8.58 4.39
C TYR A 30 24.98 8.29 5.33
N HIS A 31 25.64 9.30 5.90
CA HIS A 31 27.02 9.10 6.37
C HIS A 31 27.43 9.66 7.74
N THR A 32 26.50 10.15 8.58
CA THR A 32 26.87 10.62 9.92
C THR A 32 25.79 10.34 10.95
N LYS A 33 26.09 9.48 11.94
CA LYS A 33 25.24 9.16 13.11
C LYS A 33 24.65 10.45 13.71
N PRO A 34 23.34 10.76 13.53
CA PRO A 34 22.74 11.88 14.21
C PRO A 34 22.09 11.40 15.50
N ARG A 35 22.23 12.20 16.56
CA ARG A 35 21.68 12.00 17.90
C ARG A 35 20.13 12.01 17.96
N TYR A 36 19.46 12.27 16.83
CA TYR A 36 17.99 12.38 16.66
C TYR A 36 17.38 11.20 15.87
N HIS A 37 17.66 9.97 16.29
CA HIS A 37 17.16 8.74 15.62
C HIS A 37 15.63 8.71 15.47
N SER A 38 14.89 9.18 16.49
CA SER A 38 13.42 9.12 16.49
C SER A 38 12.75 10.05 15.46
N GLY A 39 13.37 11.20 15.17
CA GLY A 39 12.81 12.17 14.21
C GLY A 39 12.85 11.63 12.78
N PHE A 40 13.98 11.03 12.39
CA PHE A 40 14.11 10.39 11.07
C PHE A 40 13.24 9.15 10.94
N ALA A 41 13.08 8.36 12.00
CA ALA A 41 12.15 7.22 11.99
C ALA A 41 10.69 7.67 11.77
N PHE A 42 10.27 8.76 12.41
CA PHE A 42 8.93 9.31 12.22
C PHE A 42 8.71 9.87 10.81
N LEU A 43 9.73 10.53 10.23
CA LEU A 43 9.69 11.00 8.85
C LEU A 43 9.60 9.82 7.86
N GLY A 44 10.41 8.78 8.02
CA GLY A 44 10.35 7.58 7.18
C GLY A 44 8.99 6.87 7.28
N PHE A 45 8.41 6.81 8.48
CA PHE A 45 7.06 6.30 8.69
C PHE A 45 6.02 7.13 7.94
N ALA A 46 6.05 8.45 8.07
CA ALA A 46 5.12 9.35 7.39
C ALA A 46 5.22 9.22 5.85
N VAL A 47 6.42 9.15 5.30
CA VAL A 47 6.65 8.93 3.85
C VAL A 47 6.05 7.58 3.40
N SER A 48 6.24 6.53 4.20
CA SER A 48 5.68 5.20 3.91
C SER A 48 4.15 5.21 3.90
N VAL A 49 3.52 5.91 4.86
CA VAL A 49 2.06 6.07 4.93
C VAL A 49 1.52 6.77 3.68
N VAL A 50 2.18 7.83 3.23
CA VAL A 50 1.79 8.54 2.00
C VAL A 50 1.89 7.62 0.78
N TRP A 51 2.93 6.80 0.68
CA TRP A 51 3.09 5.83 -0.39
C TRP A 51 2.03 4.74 -0.39
N ILE A 52 1.71 4.17 0.78
CA ILE A 52 0.64 3.17 0.92
C ILE A 52 -0.70 3.79 0.49
N TYR A 53 -0.98 5.02 0.91
CA TYR A 53 -2.20 5.73 0.53
C TYR A 53 -2.29 5.98 -0.98
N CYS A 54 -1.17 6.37 -1.62
CA CYS A 54 -1.08 6.52 -3.08
C CYS A 54 -1.44 5.21 -3.80
N ILE A 55 -0.77 4.11 -3.43
CA ILE A 55 -1.00 2.79 -4.03
C ILE A 55 -2.45 2.34 -3.82
N ALA A 56 -2.99 2.53 -2.62
CA ALA A 56 -4.38 2.16 -2.30
C ALA A 56 -5.39 2.92 -3.19
N ASN A 57 -5.17 4.21 -3.43
CA ASN A 57 -6.02 5.01 -4.32
C ASN A 57 -5.98 4.51 -5.77
N GLU A 58 -4.79 4.19 -6.30
CA GLU A 58 -4.67 3.63 -7.65
C GLU A 58 -5.39 2.28 -7.77
N ILE A 59 -5.24 1.41 -6.76
CA ILE A 59 -5.95 0.13 -6.72
C ILE A 59 -7.47 0.34 -6.72
N VAL A 60 -8.00 1.28 -5.92
CA VAL A 60 -9.44 1.56 -5.88
C VAL A 60 -9.94 2.11 -7.21
N ASN A 61 -9.18 2.99 -7.89
CA ASN A 61 -9.52 3.49 -9.22
C ASN A 61 -9.57 2.36 -10.26
N LEU A 62 -8.61 1.45 -10.23
CA LEU A 62 -8.61 0.26 -11.08
C LEU A 62 -9.81 -0.63 -10.76
N LEU A 63 -10.09 -0.88 -9.47
CA LEU A 63 -11.22 -1.70 -9.04
C LEU A 63 -12.56 -1.12 -9.50
N SER A 64 -12.73 0.20 -9.41
CA SER A 64 -13.91 0.91 -9.90
C SER A 64 -14.06 0.77 -11.42
N THR A 65 -12.95 0.84 -12.15
CA THR A 65 -12.94 0.60 -13.61
C THR A 65 -13.36 -0.84 -13.93
N PHE A 66 -12.84 -1.82 -13.20
CA PHE A 66 -13.28 -3.22 -13.33
C PHE A 66 -14.75 -3.41 -12.97
N GLY A 67 -15.27 -2.72 -11.95
CA GLY A 67 -16.70 -2.76 -11.59
C GLY A 67 -17.61 -2.30 -12.71
N ILE A 68 -17.23 -1.24 -13.42
CA ILE A 68 -17.96 -0.77 -14.60
C ILE A 68 -17.92 -1.80 -15.73
N VAL A 69 -16.77 -2.44 -15.98
CA VAL A 69 -16.60 -3.45 -17.05
C VAL A 69 -17.38 -4.73 -16.76
N PHE A 70 -17.36 -5.22 -15.53
CA PHE A 70 -18.05 -6.45 -15.12
C PHE A 70 -19.52 -6.23 -14.71
N GLY A 71 -19.98 -4.98 -14.64
CA GLY A 71 -21.34 -4.64 -14.19
C GLY A 71 -21.61 -4.93 -12.72
N ILE A 72 -20.56 -5.04 -11.90
CA ILE A 72 -20.63 -5.34 -10.47
C ILE A 72 -20.59 -4.03 -9.67
N SER A 73 -21.37 -3.93 -8.60
CA SER A 73 -21.36 -2.76 -7.73
C SER A 73 -19.98 -2.54 -7.09
N ASN A 74 -19.49 -1.29 -7.12
CA ASN A 74 -18.23 -0.88 -6.49
C ASN A 74 -18.16 -1.25 -5.00
N THR A 75 -19.30 -1.27 -4.31
CA THR A 75 -19.37 -1.66 -2.88
C THR A 75 -19.03 -3.14 -2.68
N ILE A 76 -19.53 -4.01 -3.55
CA ILE A 76 -19.26 -5.46 -3.47
C ILE A 76 -17.77 -5.72 -3.75
N LEU A 77 -17.22 -5.07 -4.78
CA LEU A 77 -15.79 -5.17 -5.09
C LEU A 77 -14.90 -4.67 -3.95
N GLY A 78 -15.27 -3.53 -3.34
CA GLY A 78 -14.56 -3.01 -2.17
C GLY A 78 -14.61 -3.96 -0.98
N LEU A 79 -15.79 -4.51 -0.66
CA LEU A 79 -15.94 -5.49 0.42
C LEU A 79 -15.14 -6.78 0.16
N THR A 80 -15.15 -7.30 -1.07
CA THR A 80 -14.35 -8.48 -1.44
C THR A 80 -12.86 -8.21 -1.37
N PHE A 81 -12.39 -7.06 -1.83
CA PHE A 81 -10.98 -6.71 -1.76
C PHE A 81 -10.50 -6.54 -0.30
N LEU A 82 -11.33 -5.97 0.56
CA LEU A 82 -11.06 -5.89 2.00
C LEU A 82 -11.00 -7.28 2.65
N ALA A 83 -11.96 -8.15 2.35
CA ALA A 83 -11.95 -9.53 2.86
C ALA A 83 -10.73 -10.31 2.36
N TRP A 84 -10.40 -10.18 1.08
CA TRP A 84 -9.23 -10.81 0.46
C TRP A 84 -7.92 -10.32 1.08
N GLY A 85 -7.77 -9.01 1.33
CA GLY A 85 -6.59 -8.44 1.96
C GLY A 85 -6.34 -8.99 3.37
N ASN A 86 -7.41 -9.13 4.18
CA ASN A 86 -7.30 -9.76 5.51
C ASN A 86 -6.85 -11.22 5.41
N SER A 87 -7.45 -12.03 4.52
CA SER A 87 -7.06 -13.43 4.34
C SER A 87 -5.64 -13.61 3.79
N LEU A 88 -5.18 -12.71 2.91
CA LEU A 88 -3.82 -12.76 2.38
C LEU A 88 -2.78 -12.45 3.47
N SER A 89 -3.05 -11.48 4.33
CA SER A 89 -2.18 -11.16 5.48
C SER A 89 -2.05 -12.34 6.44
N ASP A 90 -3.16 -13.05 6.67
CA ASP A 90 -3.17 -14.25 7.50
C ASP A 90 -2.40 -15.40 6.84
N TYR A 91 -2.60 -15.62 5.53
CA TYR A 91 -1.86 -16.62 4.77
C TYR A 91 -0.34 -16.42 4.85
N VAL A 92 0.13 -15.18 4.67
CA VAL A 92 1.57 -14.87 4.79
C VAL A 92 2.07 -15.18 6.20
N SER A 93 1.31 -14.83 7.24
CA SER A 93 1.67 -15.09 8.63
C SER A 93 1.75 -16.60 8.93
N ASN A 94 0.80 -17.38 8.41
CA ASN A 94 0.77 -18.83 8.55
C ASN A 94 1.93 -19.51 7.79
N VAL A 95 2.26 -19.03 6.59
CA VAL A 95 3.41 -19.51 5.81
C VAL A 95 4.73 -19.19 6.51
N VAL A 96 4.89 -18.00 7.06
CA VAL A 96 6.10 -17.62 7.81
C VAL A 96 6.25 -18.50 9.06
N SER A 97 5.18 -18.72 9.81
CA SER A 97 5.17 -19.59 11.00
C SER A 97 5.50 -21.04 10.64
N ALA A 98 4.97 -21.54 9.51
CA ALA A 98 5.29 -22.88 9.01
C ALA A 98 6.77 -23.00 8.60
N ARG A 99 7.35 -21.96 7.98
CA ARG A 99 8.78 -21.92 7.61
C ARG A 99 9.71 -21.86 8.82
N GLN A 100 9.26 -21.32 9.94
CA GLN A 100 10.02 -21.23 11.19
C GLN A 100 10.00 -22.52 12.03
N GLY A 101 9.39 -23.60 11.53
CA GLY A 101 9.36 -24.91 12.21
C GLY A 101 8.16 -25.12 13.13
N TYR A 102 7.15 -24.25 13.07
CA TYR A 102 5.87 -24.39 13.79
C TYR A 102 4.69 -24.68 12.83
N PRO A 103 4.71 -25.78 12.05
CA PRO A 103 3.68 -26.07 11.05
C PRO A 103 2.31 -26.32 11.68
N ASN A 104 2.25 -26.89 12.89
CA ASN A 104 1.00 -27.12 13.61
C ASN A 104 0.27 -25.81 13.95
N MET A 105 1.02 -24.72 14.14
CA MET A 105 0.44 -23.41 14.47
C MET A 105 -0.26 -22.77 13.26
N GLY A 106 0.26 -22.99 12.05
CA GLY A 106 -0.37 -22.53 10.81
C GLY A 106 -1.60 -23.35 10.41
N ILE A 107 -1.66 -24.65 10.75
CA ILE A 107 -2.83 -25.50 10.48
C ILE A 107 -3.99 -25.14 11.42
N SER A 108 -3.71 -24.88 12.71
CA SER A 108 -4.72 -24.42 13.67
C SER A 108 -5.22 -22.99 13.43
N ALA A 109 -4.52 -22.16 12.66
CA ALA A 109 -5.01 -20.83 12.30
C ALA A 109 -6.08 -20.88 11.19
N CYS A 110 -6.04 -21.92 10.35
CA CYS A 110 -6.97 -22.12 9.24
C CYS A 110 -8.24 -22.91 9.63
N TYR A 111 -8.32 -23.47 10.84
CA TYR A 111 -9.36 -24.40 11.31
C TYR A 111 -9.93 -23.94 12.65
#